data_AF-A0A1F5ZUC0-F1
#
_entry.id   AF-A0A1F5ZUC0-F1
#
_cell.length_a   1.000
_cell.length_b   1.000
_cell.length_c   1.000
_cell.angle_alpha   90.00
_cell.angle_beta   90.00
_cell.angle_gamma   90.00
#
_symmetry.space_group_name_H-M   'P 1'
#
loop_
_entity.id
_entity.type
_entity.pdbx_description
1 polymer ?
#
loop_
_entity_poly.entity_id
_entity_poly.type
_entity_poly.pdbx_seq_one_letter_code
_entity_poly.pdbx_strand_id
1 'polypeptide(L)'
;MKKIFVIIALLLIGLSLTRKVHASMADISDLRVQKEIEAAQERIIKIETVRKYLKKHNSELAAYSEKLVKEAEKNEIPWHLVAAISGVESTFCKRIPYESYNCWGWNNGNTYFKDYEDAITIVSTTLGKKYFGRGLDTPEKIAPVYAPPSHTWAGKVRWFMAQIESSKS
;
A
#
# COMPACT_ATOMS: atom_id res chain seq x y z
N MET A 1 37.81 18.47 51.30
CA MET A 1 37.94 18.87 49.87
C MET A 1 38.53 17.77 48.96
N LYS A 2 39.31 16.79 49.45
CA LYS A 2 39.87 15.70 48.60
C LYS A 2 38.88 14.58 48.20
N LYS A 3 37.76 14.40 48.92
CA LYS A 3 36.79 13.32 48.66
C LYS A 3 35.80 13.60 47.51
N ILE A 4 35.60 14.86 47.13
CA ILE A 4 34.67 15.26 46.05
C ILE A 4 35.31 15.09 44.67
N PHE A 5 36.64 15.28 44.55
CA PHE A 5 37.36 15.09 43.29
C PHE A 5 37.41 13.62 42.82
N VAL A 6 37.38 12.66 43.75
CA VAL A 6 37.41 11.22 43.43
C VAL A 6 36.08 10.75 42.81
N ILE A 7 34.96 11.36 43.21
CA ILE A 7 33.62 10.98 42.69
C ILE A 7 33.41 11.53 41.27
N ILE A 8 33.95 12.71 40.96
CA ILE A 8 33.88 13.30 39.61
C ILE A 8 34.79 12.54 38.63
N ALA A 9 35.94 12.03 39.10
CA ALA A 9 36.82 11.20 38.27
C ALA A 9 36.21 9.84 37.90
N LEU A 10 35.39 9.24 38.78
CA LEU A 10 34.68 7.98 38.50
C LEU A 10 33.49 8.16 37.54
N LEU A 11 32.86 9.33 37.53
CA LEU A 11 31.77 9.66 36.58
C LEU A 11 32.26 9.94 35.15
N LEU A 12 33.53 10.35 34.98
CA LEU A 12 34.10 10.66 33.67
C LEU A 12 34.70 9.44 32.93
N ILE A 13 34.98 8.35 33.64
CA ILE A 13 35.51 7.11 33.03
C ILE A 13 34.39 6.24 32.41
N GLY A 14 33.13 6.49 32.77
CA GLY A 14 31.97 5.72 32.28
C GLY A 14 31.47 6.07 30.87
N LEU A 15 32.01 7.10 30.21
CA LEU A 15 31.39 7.67 28.99
C LEU A 15 32.06 7.34 27.64
N SER A 16 33.06 6.44 27.58
CA SER A 16 33.79 6.22 26.32
C SER A 16 34.15 4.76 26.01
N LEU A 17 33.14 3.88 26.02
CA LEU A 17 33.19 2.65 25.23
C LEU A 17 32.07 2.67 24.19
N THR A 18 32.10 3.65 23.27
CA THR A 18 31.47 3.43 21.97
C THR A 18 32.30 2.40 21.24
N ARG A 19 31.94 1.12 21.41
CA ARG A 19 32.51 0.03 20.63
C ARG A 19 32.23 0.39 19.16
N LYS A 20 33.27 0.72 18.39
CA LYS A 20 33.14 0.84 16.94
C LYS A 20 32.69 -0.53 16.43
N VAL A 21 31.41 -0.67 16.12
CA VAL A 21 30.88 -1.87 15.47
C VAL A 21 31.43 -1.85 14.05
N HIS A 22 32.41 -2.70 13.77
CA HIS A 22 32.83 -2.97 12.41
C HIS A 22 31.84 -3.99 11.85
N ALA A 23 30.87 -3.54 11.06
CA ALA A 23 30.05 -4.46 10.27
C ALA A 23 30.93 -5.01 9.15
N SER A 24 31.07 -6.34 9.07
CA SER A 24 31.77 -6.97 7.95
C SER A 24 30.89 -6.93 6.69
N MET A 25 31.50 -7.10 5.52
CA MET A 25 30.73 -7.21 4.27
C MET A 25 29.73 -8.38 4.29
N ALA A 26 30.07 -9.47 4.98
CA ALA A 26 29.17 -10.62 5.16
C ALA A 26 27.95 -10.25 6.02
N ASP A 27 28.16 -9.49 7.10
CA ASP A 27 27.05 -9.01 7.94
C ASP A 27 26.11 -8.09 7.15
N ILE A 28 26.65 -7.24 6.26
CA ILE A 28 25.84 -6.36 5.41
C ILE A 28 25.05 -7.15 4.36
N SER A 29 25.64 -8.19 3.76
CA SER A 29 24.93 -9.04 2.79
C SER A 29 23.79 -9.80 3.44
N ASP A 30 24.01 -10.37 4.63
CA ASP A 30 22.99 -11.12 5.36
C ASP A 30 21.83 -10.22 5.78
N LEU A 31 22.12 -9.00 6.24
CA LEU A 31 21.10 -8.00 6.54
C LEU A 31 20.29 -7.58 5.31
N ARG A 32 20.91 -7.47 4.12
CA ARG A 32 20.19 -7.13 2.88
C ARG A 32 19.27 -8.27 2.46
N VAL A 33 19.77 -9.51 2.49
CA VAL A 33 18.98 -10.71 2.20
C VAL A 33 17.79 -10.81 3.15
N GLN A 34 18.00 -10.57 4.44
CA GLN A 34 16.93 -10.59 5.44
C GLN A 34 15.84 -9.54 5.14
N LYS A 35 16.24 -8.30 4.79
CA LYS A 35 15.28 -7.24 4.40
C LYS A 35 14.50 -7.59 3.14
N GLU A 36 15.15 -8.20 2.15
CA GLU A 36 14.48 -8.65 0.92
C GLU A 36 13.47 -9.76 1.20
N ILE A 37 13.81 -10.72 2.08
CA ILE A 37 12.90 -11.77 2.55
C ILE A 37 11.71 -11.18 3.29
N GLU A 38 11.94 -10.25 4.23
CA GLU A 38 10.87 -9.59 4.99
C GLU A 38 9.93 -8.81 4.06
N ALA A 39 10.48 -8.03 3.12
CA ALA A 39 9.67 -7.30 2.14
C ALA A 39 8.86 -8.25 1.22
N ALA A 40 9.45 -9.37 0.82
CA ALA A 40 8.76 -10.40 0.03
C ALA A 40 7.63 -11.06 0.84
N GLN A 41 7.87 -11.40 2.11
CA GLN A 41 6.86 -11.94 3.01
C GLN A 41 5.72 -10.96 3.25
N GLU A 42 6.04 -9.68 3.51
CA GLU A 42 5.04 -8.64 3.69
C GLU A 42 4.16 -8.48 2.44
N ARG A 43 4.77 -8.50 1.25
CA ARG A 43 4.04 -8.48 -0.03
C ARG A 43 3.09 -9.67 -0.15
N ILE A 44 3.54 -10.89 0.16
CA ILE A 44 2.70 -12.09 0.11
C ILE A 44 1.50 -11.93 1.05
N ILE A 45 1.70 -11.43 2.28
CA ILE A 45 0.62 -11.17 3.24
C ILE A 45 -0.39 -10.17 2.66
N LYS A 46 0.06 -9.06 2.06
CA LYS A 46 -0.81 -8.08 1.39
C LYS A 46 -1.64 -8.72 0.28
N ILE A 47 -1.00 -9.52 -0.58
CA ILE A 47 -1.65 -10.23 -1.69
C ILE A 47 -2.73 -11.18 -1.17
N GLU A 48 -2.40 -12.04 -0.20
CA GLU A 48 -3.39 -12.98 0.37
C GLU A 48 -4.52 -12.25 1.08
N THR A 49 -4.22 -11.13 1.73
CA THR A 49 -5.24 -10.29 2.38
C THR A 49 -6.24 -9.73 1.37
N VAL A 50 -5.76 -9.10 0.29
CA VAL A 50 -6.62 -8.62 -0.81
C VAL A 50 -7.41 -9.79 -1.40
N ARG A 51 -6.74 -10.90 -1.70
CA ARG A 51 -7.35 -12.09 -2.32
C ARG A 51 -8.48 -12.66 -1.47
N LYS A 52 -8.23 -12.89 -0.18
CA LYS A 52 -9.20 -13.42 0.77
C LYS A 52 -10.42 -12.51 0.86
N TYR A 53 -10.20 -11.20 0.96
CA TYR A 53 -11.29 -10.24 1.03
C TYR A 53 -12.13 -10.25 -0.26
N LEU A 54 -11.50 -10.16 -1.43
CA LEU A 54 -12.20 -10.20 -2.72
C LEU A 54 -12.93 -11.53 -2.96
N LYS A 55 -12.37 -12.67 -2.53
CA LYS A 55 -13.04 -13.99 -2.55
C LYS A 55 -14.28 -14.01 -1.66
N LYS A 56 -14.22 -13.48 -0.44
CA LYS A 56 -15.39 -13.35 0.45
C LYS A 56 -16.49 -12.51 -0.21
N HIS A 57 -16.09 -11.55 -1.04
CA HIS A 57 -16.99 -10.75 -1.84
C HIS A 57 -17.33 -11.36 -3.19
N ASN A 58 -16.96 -12.60 -3.55
CA ASN A 58 -17.24 -13.21 -4.87
C ASN A 58 -16.84 -12.29 -6.05
N SER A 59 -15.67 -11.66 -5.98
CA SER A 59 -15.15 -10.78 -7.03
C SER A 59 -14.16 -11.52 -7.93
N GLU A 60 -14.27 -11.30 -9.25
CA GLU A 60 -13.29 -11.80 -10.23
C GLU A 60 -11.87 -11.23 -10.00
N LEU A 61 -11.76 -10.04 -9.38
CA LEU A 61 -10.46 -9.45 -9.03
C LEU A 61 -9.64 -10.27 -8.04
N ALA A 62 -10.25 -11.25 -7.35
CA ALA A 62 -9.50 -12.15 -6.49
C ALA A 62 -8.35 -12.86 -7.23
N ALA A 63 -8.52 -13.20 -8.52
CA ALA A 63 -7.47 -13.77 -9.34
C ALA A 63 -6.31 -12.78 -9.60
N TYR A 64 -6.59 -11.48 -9.57
CA TYR A 64 -5.67 -10.39 -9.90
C TYR A 64 -5.10 -9.67 -8.67
N SER A 65 -5.23 -10.27 -7.47
CA SER A 65 -4.77 -9.63 -6.21
C SER A 65 -3.27 -9.37 -6.18
N GLU A 66 -2.47 -10.23 -6.81
CA GLU A 66 -1.04 -10.00 -6.98
C GLU A 66 -0.76 -8.77 -7.84
N LYS A 67 -1.46 -8.64 -8.97
CA LYS A 67 -1.33 -7.50 -9.88
C LYS A 67 -1.73 -6.19 -9.20
N LEU A 68 -2.83 -6.20 -8.44
CA LEU A 68 -3.30 -5.05 -7.64
C LEU A 68 -2.22 -4.56 -6.68
N VAL A 69 -1.63 -5.46 -5.89
CA VAL A 69 -0.61 -5.09 -4.89
C VAL A 69 0.69 -4.65 -5.56
N LYS A 70 1.16 -5.38 -6.58
CA LYS A 70 2.40 -5.05 -7.29
C LYS A 70 2.32 -3.69 -8.00
N GLU A 71 1.21 -3.40 -8.69
CA GLU A 71 1.04 -2.10 -9.34
C GLU A 71 0.86 -0.97 -8.32
N ALA A 72 0.21 -1.22 -7.19
CA ALA A 72 0.11 -0.22 -6.13
C ALA A 72 1.51 0.16 -5.58
N GLU A 73 2.34 -0.83 -5.25
CA GLU A 73 3.70 -0.57 -4.77
C GLU A 73 4.60 0.08 -5.82
N LYS A 74 4.54 -0.37 -7.07
CA LYS A 74 5.28 0.23 -8.18
C LYS A 74 4.97 1.71 -8.38
N ASN A 75 3.73 2.11 -8.10
CA ASN A 75 3.25 3.48 -8.26
C ASN A 75 3.19 4.25 -6.93
N GLU A 76 3.79 3.71 -5.87
CA GLU A 76 3.90 4.34 -4.53
C GLU A 76 2.54 4.77 -3.94
N ILE A 77 1.50 3.96 -4.18
CA ILE A 77 0.16 4.15 -3.61
C ILE A 77 -0.17 3.04 -2.60
N PRO A 78 -1.10 3.25 -1.65
CA PRO A 78 -1.46 2.23 -0.67
C PRO A 78 -1.91 0.93 -1.34
N TRP A 79 -1.37 -0.21 -0.90
CA TRP A 79 -1.55 -1.53 -1.54
C TRP A 79 -3.00 -2.00 -1.66
N HIS A 80 -3.89 -1.51 -0.80
CA HIS A 80 -5.33 -1.82 -0.82
C HIS A 80 -6.19 -0.74 -1.50
N LEU A 81 -5.63 0.40 -1.93
CA LEU A 81 -6.40 1.53 -2.46
C LEU A 81 -7.16 1.16 -3.73
N VAL A 82 -6.48 0.57 -4.72
CA VAL A 82 -7.09 0.24 -6.02
C VAL A 82 -8.20 -0.80 -5.85
N ALA A 83 -8.00 -1.79 -4.99
CA ALA A 83 -9.04 -2.75 -4.63
C ALA A 83 -10.24 -2.05 -3.94
N ALA A 84 -9.98 -1.16 -2.97
CA ALA A 84 -11.03 -0.43 -2.24
C ALA A 84 -11.88 0.47 -3.16
N ILE A 85 -11.27 1.17 -4.12
CA ILE A 85 -12.00 1.99 -5.10
C ILE A 85 -12.96 1.10 -5.90
N SER A 86 -12.54 -0.08 -6.34
CA SER A 86 -13.45 -0.99 -7.07
C SER A 86 -14.66 -1.43 -6.25
N GLY A 87 -14.52 -1.51 -4.92
CA GLY A 87 -15.63 -1.77 -4.00
C GLY A 87 -16.69 -0.69 -4.04
N VAL A 88 -16.27 0.58 -4.11
CA VAL A 88 -17.18 1.74 -4.21
C VAL A 88 -17.84 1.82 -5.58
N GLU A 89 -17.06 1.65 -6.64
CA GLU A 89 -17.48 1.93 -8.02
C GLU A 89 -18.34 0.82 -8.63
N SER A 90 -18.03 -0.44 -8.32
CA SER A 90 -18.64 -1.58 -9.03
C SER A 90 -18.97 -2.76 -8.12
N THR A 91 -18.93 -2.56 -6.79
CA THR A 91 -19.05 -3.67 -5.83
C THR A 91 -18.00 -4.77 -6.12
N PHE A 92 -16.75 -4.35 -6.34
CA PHE A 92 -15.62 -5.21 -6.71
C PHE A 92 -15.84 -5.94 -8.06
N CYS A 93 -16.07 -5.18 -9.13
CA CYS A 93 -16.32 -5.63 -10.50
C CYS A 93 -17.63 -6.41 -10.74
N LYS A 94 -18.52 -6.51 -9.76
CA LYS A 94 -19.81 -7.19 -9.98
C LYS A 94 -20.77 -6.40 -10.86
N ARG A 95 -20.60 -5.09 -10.89
CA ARG A 95 -21.49 -4.16 -11.60
C ARG A 95 -20.64 -3.31 -12.54
N ILE A 96 -20.35 -3.87 -13.71
CA ILE A 96 -19.61 -3.22 -14.79
C ILE A 96 -20.33 -3.43 -16.13
N PRO A 97 -20.14 -2.56 -17.13
CA PRO A 97 -20.57 -2.86 -18.49
C PRO A 97 -19.93 -4.16 -18.99
N TYR A 98 -20.69 -4.96 -19.75
CA TYR A 98 -20.23 -6.25 -20.29
C TYR A 98 -18.92 -6.08 -21.07
N GLU A 99 -17.93 -6.94 -20.80
CA GLU A 99 -16.59 -6.93 -21.42
C GLU A 99 -15.80 -5.63 -21.31
N SER A 100 -16.19 -4.70 -20.42
CA SER A 100 -15.44 -3.44 -20.25
C SER A 100 -14.21 -3.57 -19.35
N TYR A 101 -14.20 -4.56 -18.46
CA TYR A 101 -13.22 -4.71 -17.37
C TYR A 101 -13.07 -3.45 -16.49
N ASN A 102 -14.06 -2.55 -16.53
CA ASN A 102 -13.97 -1.21 -15.94
C ASN A 102 -14.57 -1.18 -14.52
N CYS A 103 -13.81 -1.69 -13.58
CA CYS A 103 -14.27 -1.80 -12.19
C CYS A 103 -14.18 -0.52 -11.38
N TRP A 104 -13.59 0.53 -11.94
CA TRP A 104 -13.24 1.76 -11.23
C TRP A 104 -14.02 2.98 -11.73
N GLY A 105 -15.05 2.77 -12.55
CA GLY A 105 -15.87 3.87 -13.09
C GLY A 105 -15.10 4.77 -14.05
N TRP A 106 -14.04 4.27 -14.68
CA TRP A 106 -13.12 5.07 -15.48
C TRP A 106 -13.82 5.73 -16.67
N ASN A 107 -13.60 7.04 -16.85
CA ASN A 107 -14.31 7.87 -17.83
C ASN A 107 -15.86 7.77 -17.71
N ASN A 108 -16.37 7.86 -16.48
CA ASN A 108 -17.79 7.66 -16.15
C ASN A 108 -18.34 6.31 -16.62
N GLY A 109 -17.51 5.26 -16.56
CA GLY A 109 -17.84 3.91 -17.00
C GLY A 109 -17.74 3.65 -18.51
N ASN A 110 -17.40 4.65 -19.32
CA ASN A 110 -17.36 4.51 -20.80
C ASN A 110 -16.06 3.89 -21.33
N THR A 111 -15.06 3.67 -20.48
CA THR A 111 -13.82 3.01 -20.91
C THR A 111 -14.02 1.50 -20.99
N TYR A 112 -13.59 0.89 -22.09
CA TYR A 112 -13.47 -0.55 -22.27
C TYR A 112 -11.99 -0.87 -22.32
N PHE A 113 -11.48 -1.45 -21.25
CA PHE A 113 -10.09 -1.89 -21.18
C PHE A 113 -9.91 -3.18 -21.96
N LYS A 114 -8.65 -3.51 -22.27
CA LYS A 114 -8.33 -4.78 -22.93
C LYS A 114 -8.68 -5.98 -22.06
N ASP A 115 -8.29 -5.91 -20.79
CA ASP A 115 -8.49 -6.94 -19.77
C ASP A 115 -8.30 -6.30 -18.37
N TYR A 116 -8.46 -7.11 -17.31
CA TYR A 116 -8.27 -6.63 -15.94
C TYR A 116 -6.82 -6.22 -15.64
N GLU A 117 -5.80 -6.85 -16.24
CA GLU A 117 -4.40 -6.50 -15.97
C GLU A 117 -4.04 -5.12 -16.53
N ASP A 118 -4.49 -4.84 -17.75
CA ASP A 118 -4.39 -3.54 -18.42
C ASP A 118 -5.09 -2.45 -17.59
N ALA A 119 -6.35 -2.71 -17.20
CA ALA A 119 -7.12 -1.80 -16.38
C ALA A 119 -6.44 -1.48 -15.04
N ILE A 120 -5.96 -2.49 -14.30
CA ILE A 120 -5.25 -2.30 -13.03
C ILE A 120 -3.99 -1.45 -13.24
N THR A 121 -3.23 -1.72 -14.31
CA THR A 121 -2.00 -0.98 -14.62
C THR A 121 -2.31 0.50 -14.88
N ILE A 122 -3.29 0.78 -15.75
CA ILE A 122 -3.66 2.15 -16.13
C ILE A 122 -4.18 2.93 -14.92
N VAL A 123 -5.09 2.32 -14.15
CA VAL A 123 -5.68 2.96 -12.97
C VAL A 123 -4.60 3.25 -11.92
N SER A 124 -3.77 2.25 -11.58
CA SER A 124 -2.71 2.41 -10.57
C SER A 124 -1.67 3.46 -10.97
N THR A 125 -1.22 3.42 -12.23
CA THR A 125 -0.26 4.42 -12.74
C THR A 125 -0.85 5.82 -12.77
N THR A 126 -2.13 5.95 -13.10
CA THR A 126 -2.79 7.26 -13.08
C THR A 126 -2.95 7.78 -11.65
N LEU A 127 -3.36 6.94 -10.70
CA LEU A 127 -3.42 7.30 -9.27
C LEU A 127 -2.05 7.74 -8.75
N GLY A 128 -0.99 6.97 -9.02
CA GLY A 128 0.37 7.34 -8.65
C GLY A 128 0.81 8.68 -9.24
N LYS A 129 0.71 8.84 -10.56
CA LYS A 129 1.27 10.02 -11.26
C LYS A 129 0.40 11.28 -11.12
N LYS A 130 -0.91 11.16 -11.31
CA LYS A 130 -1.83 12.31 -11.43
C LYS A 130 -2.53 12.69 -10.13
N TYR A 131 -2.45 11.84 -9.10
CA TYR A 131 -3.03 12.13 -7.79
C TYR A 131 -1.93 12.22 -6.73
N PHE A 132 -1.26 11.10 -6.43
CA PHE A 132 -0.23 11.05 -5.39
C PHE A 132 0.95 11.96 -5.72
N GLY A 133 1.45 11.93 -6.95
CA GLY A 133 2.50 12.84 -7.43
C GLY A 133 2.14 14.32 -7.40
N ARG A 134 0.87 14.66 -7.16
CA ARG A 134 0.37 16.04 -6.97
C ARG A 134 -0.04 16.33 -5.52
N GLY A 135 0.28 15.45 -4.58
CA GLY A 135 -0.06 15.59 -3.16
C GLY A 135 -1.50 15.21 -2.80
N LEU A 136 -2.25 14.59 -3.73
CA LEU A 136 -3.58 14.04 -3.48
C LEU A 136 -3.46 12.60 -2.95
N ASP A 137 -2.82 12.47 -1.80
CA ASP A 137 -2.34 11.22 -1.19
C ASP A 137 -3.33 10.58 -0.19
N THR A 138 -4.55 11.12 -0.07
CA THR A 138 -5.63 10.54 0.73
C THR A 138 -6.93 10.45 -0.08
N PRO A 139 -7.86 9.53 0.28
CA PRO A 139 -9.17 9.45 -0.35
C PRO A 139 -9.93 10.78 -0.42
N GLU A 140 -9.82 11.65 0.59
CA GLU A 140 -10.47 12.98 0.64
C GLU A 140 -9.87 13.95 -0.35
N LYS A 141 -8.56 13.88 -0.57
CA LYS A 141 -7.90 14.72 -1.57
C LYS A 141 -8.16 14.21 -2.98
N ILE A 142 -8.34 12.90 -3.14
CA ILE A 142 -8.68 12.26 -4.42
C ILE A 142 -10.13 12.54 -4.82
N ALA A 143 -11.07 12.47 -3.88
CA ALA A 143 -12.51 12.49 -4.17
C ALA A 143 -13.00 13.68 -5.01
N PRO A 144 -12.59 14.94 -4.75
CA PRO A 144 -13.03 16.10 -5.54
C PRO A 144 -12.63 16.03 -7.01
N VAL A 145 -11.57 15.28 -7.34
CA VAL A 145 -11.07 15.11 -8.70
C VAL A 145 -11.59 13.82 -9.34
N TYR A 146 -11.68 12.73 -8.56
CA TYR A 146 -12.04 11.41 -9.07
C TYR A 146 -13.56 11.23 -9.23
N ALA A 147 -14.34 11.68 -8.24
CA ALA A 147 -15.78 11.40 -8.18
C ALA A 147 -16.62 12.65 -7.82
N PRO A 148 -16.45 13.81 -8.47
CA PRO A 148 -17.31 14.96 -8.24
C PRO A 148 -18.76 14.66 -8.67
N PRO A 149 -19.80 15.13 -7.95
CA PRO A 149 -19.77 15.93 -6.72
C PRO A 149 -19.89 15.10 -5.43
N SER A 150 -19.49 13.83 -5.42
CA SER A 150 -19.77 12.91 -4.30
C SER A 150 -19.11 13.33 -2.99
N HIS A 151 -19.92 13.52 -1.95
CA HIS A 151 -19.44 13.79 -0.59
C HIS A 151 -19.18 12.52 0.23
N THR A 152 -19.59 11.34 -0.26
CA THR A 152 -19.49 10.07 0.50
C THR A 152 -18.39 9.14 -0.01
N TRP A 153 -17.83 9.43 -1.20
CA TRP A 153 -16.88 8.55 -1.86
C TRP A 153 -15.64 8.28 -1.01
N ALA A 154 -15.00 9.32 -0.47
CA ALA A 154 -13.79 9.19 0.34
C ALA A 154 -14.01 8.30 1.56
N GLY A 155 -15.13 8.49 2.27
CA GLY A 155 -15.49 7.69 3.44
C GLY A 155 -15.71 6.21 3.10
N LYS A 156 -16.38 5.92 1.98
CA LYS A 156 -16.57 4.53 1.51
C LYS A 156 -15.25 3.88 1.10
N VAL A 157 -14.37 4.61 0.39
CA VAL A 157 -13.03 4.11 0.04
C VAL A 157 -12.24 3.80 1.31
N ARG A 158 -12.20 4.71 2.28
CA ARG A 158 -11.54 4.45 3.57
C ARG A 158 -12.10 3.23 4.29
N TRP A 159 -13.43 3.10 4.30
CA TRP A 159 -14.08 1.96 4.93
C TRP A 159 -13.60 0.64 4.29
N PHE A 160 -13.60 0.54 2.96
CA PHE A 160 -13.09 -0.64 2.27
C PHE A 160 -11.60 -0.86 2.48
N MET A 161 -10.79 0.19 2.48
CA MET A 161 -9.36 0.10 2.81
C MET A 161 -9.16 -0.54 4.19
N ALA A 162 -9.90 -0.08 5.20
CA ALA A 162 -9.85 -0.63 6.56
C ALA A 162 -10.35 -2.08 6.63
N GLN A 163 -11.42 -2.43 5.91
CA GLN A 163 -11.94 -3.80 5.88
C GLN A 163 -11.00 -4.80 5.20
N ILE A 164 -10.32 -4.37 4.14
CA ILE A 164 -9.27 -5.16 3.49
C ILE A 164 -8.14 -5.36 4.50
N GLU A 165 -7.64 -4.28 5.11
CA GLU A 165 -6.55 -4.38 6.08
C GLU A 165 -6.89 -5.25 7.30
N SER A 166 -8.11 -5.16 7.83
CA SER A 166 -8.55 -5.99 8.96
C SER A 166 -8.73 -7.47 8.59
N SER A 167 -8.63 -7.83 7.30
CA SER A 167 -8.69 -9.22 6.85
C SER A 167 -7.35 -9.94 6.93
N LYS A 168 -6.27 -9.23 7.32
CA LYS A 168 -4.98 -9.81 7.70
C LYS A 168 -5.24 -10.84 8.82
N SER A 169 -4.94 -12.10 8.54
CA SER A 169 -5.02 -13.22 9.47
C SER A 169 -3.74 -14.00 9.44
#